data_AF-A0A3A4X326-F1
#
_entry.id   AF-A0A3A4X326-F1
#
_cell.length_a   1.000
_cell.length_b   1.000
_cell.length_c   1.000
_cell.angle_alpha   90.00
_cell.angle_beta   90.00
_cell.angle_gamma   90.00
#
_symmetry.space_group_name_H-M   'P 1'
#
loop_
_entity.id
_entity.type
_entity.pdbx_description
1 polymer ?
#
loop_
_entity_poly.entity_id
_entity_poly.type
_entity_poly.pdbx_seq_one_letter_code
_entity_poly.pdbx_strand_id
1 'polypeptide(L)'
;MTYRNGKILMWKNKLYGFRREDGRIGIRNYVAVMAAGDDANPLARRLAEDVPGVLYLPASYGCGQLGEDLELALRTMAGLAGHPNVSGSLIVSFEPEIAYRISSRVPAGSGKTATLSLLQAGGFTSARMAGQGILFRLWEEAQAQKRKPFSIGDLLIGLECEGSDTPSGMVADPAIDLFSDRLVDAGASAIFSEPLECIEGKSMGAVSKSGTRPIQGVLAYGERPAGKGLYFMDAPAAAVENLGPLTITTVPWAWCAIFIFLQALIAVCRNVGQ
;
A
#
# COMPACT_ATOMS: atom_id res chain seq x y z
N MET A 1 23.02 7.90 6.59
CA MET A 1 23.55 8.18 5.24
C MET A 1 24.91 8.86 5.41
N THR A 2 25.97 8.38 4.76
CA THR A 2 27.30 9.00 4.88
C THR A 2 27.70 9.65 3.56
N TYR A 3 27.95 10.96 3.60
CA TYR A 3 28.36 11.76 2.46
C TYR A 3 29.87 12.00 2.55
N ARG A 4 30.65 11.63 1.52
CA ARG A 4 32.08 11.94 1.48
C ARG A 4 32.52 12.21 0.03
N ASN A 5 33.12 13.38 -0.21
CA ASN A 5 33.68 13.79 -1.50
C ASN A 5 32.70 13.68 -2.70
N GLY A 6 31.47 14.16 -2.54
CA GLY A 6 30.47 14.16 -3.62
C GLY A 6 29.98 12.78 -4.05
N LYS A 7 30.41 11.71 -3.37
CA LYS A 7 29.93 10.34 -3.55
C LYS A 7 29.21 9.87 -2.29
N ILE A 8 28.01 9.33 -2.48
CA ILE A 8 27.27 8.69 -1.40
C ILE A 8 27.95 7.35 -1.14
N LEU A 9 28.58 7.23 0.02
CA LEU A 9 29.04 5.94 0.51
C LEU A 9 27.78 5.16 0.89
N MET A 10 27.55 4.04 0.18
CA MET A 10 26.59 2.96 0.40
C MET A 10 25.76 3.07 1.69
N TRP A 11 24.47 2.73 1.60
CA TRP A 11 23.60 2.55 2.77
C TRP A 11 24.18 1.45 3.69
N LYS A 12 25.08 1.82 4.60
CA LYS A 12 25.86 0.89 5.46
C LYS A 12 25.03 0.22 6.56
N ASN A 13 23.79 0.64 6.77
CA ASN A 13 22.93 0.09 7.82
C ASN A 13 22.11 -1.07 7.28
N LYS A 14 22.14 -2.22 7.99
CA LYS A 14 21.22 -3.33 7.72
C LYS A 14 19.79 -2.88 8.02
N LEU A 15 18.91 -2.92 7.03
CA LEU A 15 17.47 -2.75 7.20
C LEU A 15 16.84 -4.07 7.63
N TYR A 16 15.75 -4.03 8.39
CA TYR A 16 15.08 -5.23 8.92
C TYR A 16 13.59 -5.19 8.64
N GLY A 17 13.04 -6.29 8.13
CA GLY A 17 11.65 -6.40 7.71
C GLY A 17 11.16 -7.85 7.70
N PHE A 18 9.92 -8.06 7.30
CA PHE A 18 9.24 -9.34 7.24
C PHE A 18 9.25 -9.85 5.81
N ARG A 19 10.06 -10.86 5.54
CA ARG A 19 10.13 -11.48 4.22
C ARG A 19 8.94 -12.42 4.02
N ARG A 20 8.21 -12.23 2.93
CA ARG A 20 7.08 -13.07 2.50
C ARG A 20 7.59 -14.24 1.64
N GLU A 21 6.74 -15.24 1.43
CA GLU A 21 7.12 -16.45 0.67
C GLU A 21 7.33 -16.14 -0.81
N ASP A 22 6.62 -15.14 -1.33
CA ASP A 22 6.77 -14.63 -2.69
C ASP A 22 8.01 -13.72 -2.91
N GLY A 23 8.86 -13.59 -1.88
CA GLY A 23 10.09 -12.82 -1.92
C GLY A 23 9.94 -11.33 -1.61
N ARG A 24 8.72 -10.79 -1.50
CA ARG A 24 8.49 -9.39 -1.10
C ARG A 24 8.80 -9.17 0.37
N ILE A 25 8.98 -7.91 0.74
CA ILE A 25 9.38 -7.52 2.10
C ILE A 25 8.40 -6.48 2.65
N GLY A 26 7.74 -6.82 3.75
CA GLY A 26 7.01 -5.86 4.56
C GLY A 26 7.93 -5.19 5.57
N ILE A 27 7.84 -3.87 5.72
CA ILE A 27 8.45 -3.16 6.85
C ILE A 27 7.54 -3.13 8.09
N ARG A 28 6.26 -3.48 7.91
CA ARG A 28 5.26 -3.71 8.95
C ARG A 28 4.71 -5.13 8.87
N ASN A 29 3.99 -5.55 9.91
CA ASN A 29 3.42 -6.90 10.01
C ASN A 29 1.99 -6.85 10.54
N TYR A 30 1.11 -6.22 9.76
CA TYR A 30 -0.29 -6.09 10.13
C TYR A 30 -1.05 -7.38 9.91
N VAL A 31 -2.12 -7.55 10.67
CA VAL A 31 -3.25 -8.42 10.31
C VAL A 31 -4.39 -7.50 9.93
N ALA A 32 -5.06 -7.78 8.82
CA ALA A 32 -6.16 -6.95 8.34
C ALA A 32 -7.49 -7.70 8.37
N VAL A 33 -8.57 -6.97 8.64
CA VAL A 33 -9.93 -7.39 8.33
C VAL A 33 -10.49 -6.44 7.29
N MET A 34 -10.90 -6.99 6.16
CA MET A 34 -11.35 -6.25 4.99
C MET A 34 -12.81 -6.55 4.71
N ALA A 35 -13.62 -5.53 4.50
CA ALA A 35 -14.95 -5.71 3.93
C ALA A 35 -14.83 -5.81 2.39
N ALA A 36 -15.51 -6.79 1.80
CA ALA A 36 -15.60 -6.95 0.35
C ALA A 36 -16.71 -6.09 -0.28
N GLY A 37 -17.61 -5.56 0.57
CA GLY A 37 -18.74 -4.72 0.20
C GLY A 37 -19.14 -3.84 1.39
N ASP A 38 -19.91 -2.80 1.12
CA ASP A 38 -20.34 -1.82 2.12
C ASP A 38 -21.27 -2.43 3.18
N ASP A 39 -22.06 -3.42 2.79
CA ASP A 39 -22.89 -4.26 3.65
C ASP A 39 -22.09 -5.05 4.73
N ALA A 40 -20.84 -5.39 4.45
CA ALA A 40 -19.94 -6.10 5.35
C ALA A 40 -19.12 -5.17 6.27
N ASN A 41 -19.11 -3.86 6.01
CA ASN A 41 -18.38 -2.87 6.81
C ASN A 41 -18.73 -2.92 8.31
N PRO A 42 -20.00 -3.03 8.74
CA PRO A 42 -20.33 -3.11 10.16
C PRO A 42 -19.69 -4.31 10.86
N LEU A 43 -19.64 -5.47 10.20
CA LEU A 43 -18.99 -6.66 10.77
C LEU A 43 -17.47 -6.50 10.82
N ALA A 44 -16.86 -6.06 9.71
CA ALA A 44 -15.41 -5.90 9.62
C ALA A 44 -14.89 -4.86 10.62
N ARG A 45 -15.56 -3.71 10.77
CA ARG A 45 -15.23 -2.70 11.79
C ARG A 45 -15.26 -3.30 13.18
N ARG A 46 -16.34 -4.01 13.46
CA ARG A 46 -16.61 -4.55 14.79
C ARG A 46 -15.64 -5.69 15.16
N LEU A 47 -15.18 -6.47 14.18
CA LEU A 47 -14.10 -7.45 14.35
C LEU A 47 -12.74 -6.79 14.64
N ALA A 48 -12.43 -5.66 13.99
CA ALA A 48 -11.19 -4.92 14.26
C ALA A 48 -11.16 -4.33 15.68
N GLU A 49 -12.32 -3.89 16.20
CA GLU A 49 -12.46 -3.43 17.59
C GLU A 49 -12.22 -4.55 18.61
N ASP A 50 -12.57 -5.79 18.26
CA ASP A 50 -12.48 -6.93 19.19
C ASP A 50 -11.07 -7.48 19.34
N VAL A 51 -10.23 -7.36 18.31
CA VAL A 51 -8.88 -7.93 18.28
C VAL A 51 -7.85 -6.80 18.17
N PRO A 52 -7.17 -6.45 19.28
CA PRO A 52 -6.22 -5.34 19.29
C PRO A 52 -5.11 -5.48 18.24
N GLY A 53 -4.88 -4.40 17.48
CA GLY A 53 -3.83 -4.33 16.47
C GLY A 53 -4.22 -4.90 15.09
N VAL A 54 -5.47 -5.36 14.92
CA VAL A 54 -6.03 -5.67 13.60
C VAL A 54 -6.38 -4.38 12.87
N LEU A 55 -5.94 -4.28 11.62
CA LEU A 55 -6.20 -3.18 10.72
C LEU A 55 -7.59 -3.35 10.07
N TYR A 56 -8.47 -2.38 10.25
CA TYR A 56 -9.74 -2.34 9.54
C TYR A 56 -9.57 -1.75 8.14
N LEU A 57 -10.01 -2.46 7.11
CA LEU A 57 -10.05 -2.01 5.72
C LEU A 57 -11.51 -1.96 5.23
N PRO A 58 -12.12 -0.76 5.19
CA PRO A 58 -13.50 -0.61 4.72
C PRO A 58 -13.59 -0.81 3.21
N ALA A 59 -14.76 -1.26 2.75
CA ALA A 59 -15.17 -1.08 1.36
C ALA A 59 -15.84 0.29 1.22
N SER A 60 -15.34 1.14 0.31
CA SER A 60 -15.96 2.44 0.02
C SER A 60 -17.27 2.27 -0.77
N TYR A 61 -17.31 1.31 -1.68
CA TYR A 61 -18.47 0.98 -2.52
C TYR A 61 -18.42 -0.52 -2.88
N GLY A 62 -19.52 -1.25 -2.69
CA GLY A 62 -19.61 -2.70 -2.96
C GLY A 62 -20.65 -3.11 -4.00
N CYS A 63 -21.50 -2.18 -4.44
CA CYS A 63 -22.64 -2.46 -5.30
C CYS A 63 -22.54 -1.70 -6.62
N GLY A 64 -22.88 -2.37 -7.73
CA GLY A 64 -23.09 -1.72 -9.03
C GLY A 64 -21.86 -1.59 -9.94
N GLN A 65 -20.68 -2.10 -9.54
CA GLN A 65 -19.55 -2.20 -10.47
C GLN A 65 -19.80 -3.31 -11.50
N LEU A 66 -19.51 -3.03 -12.77
CA LEU A 66 -19.67 -3.96 -13.89
C LEU A 66 -18.41 -3.95 -14.76
N GLY A 67 -18.19 -5.03 -15.51
CA GLY A 67 -17.09 -5.11 -16.48
C GLY A 67 -15.72 -4.78 -15.89
N GLU A 68 -15.03 -3.81 -16.49
CA GLU A 68 -13.68 -3.39 -16.13
C GLU A 68 -13.62 -2.74 -14.74
N ASP A 69 -14.63 -1.98 -14.33
CA ASP A 69 -14.69 -1.34 -13.00
C ASP A 69 -14.71 -2.38 -11.89
N LEU A 70 -15.43 -3.48 -12.11
CA LEU A 70 -15.50 -4.58 -11.15
C LEU A 70 -14.17 -5.32 -11.07
N GLU A 71 -13.52 -5.58 -12.21
CA GLU A 71 -12.22 -6.23 -12.21
C GLU A 71 -11.15 -5.36 -11.53
N LEU A 72 -11.23 -4.04 -11.75
CA LEU A 72 -10.40 -3.06 -11.08
C LEU A 72 -10.58 -3.13 -9.55
N ALA A 73 -11.83 -3.07 -9.08
CA ALA A 73 -12.16 -3.15 -7.65
C ALA A 73 -11.71 -4.49 -7.03
N LEU A 74 -11.81 -5.60 -7.75
CA LEU A 74 -11.33 -6.89 -7.24
C LEU A 74 -9.81 -6.96 -7.15
N ARG A 75 -9.11 -6.51 -8.19
CA ARG A 75 -7.64 -6.43 -8.21
C ARG A 75 -7.10 -5.54 -7.09
N THR A 76 -7.77 -4.40 -6.87
CA THR A 76 -7.55 -3.48 -5.75
C THR A 76 -7.56 -4.22 -4.42
N MET A 77 -8.71 -4.80 -4.08
CA MET A 77 -8.93 -5.41 -2.78
C MET A 77 -7.97 -6.59 -2.56
N ALA A 78 -7.71 -7.36 -3.62
CA ALA A 78 -6.75 -8.46 -3.59
C ALA A 78 -5.31 -7.96 -3.35
N GLY A 79 -4.92 -6.86 -3.98
CA GLY A 79 -3.62 -6.22 -3.73
C GLY A 79 -3.48 -5.76 -2.27
N LEU A 80 -4.53 -5.15 -1.70
CA LEU A 80 -4.52 -4.71 -0.30
C LEU A 80 -4.45 -5.89 0.68
N ALA A 81 -5.24 -6.94 0.42
CA ALA A 81 -5.21 -8.17 1.22
C ALA A 81 -3.85 -8.89 1.12
N GLY A 82 -3.21 -8.83 -0.05
CA GLY A 82 -1.89 -9.40 -0.34
C GLY A 82 -0.71 -8.42 -0.21
N HIS A 83 -0.89 -7.29 0.47
CA HIS A 83 0.13 -6.26 0.58
C HIS A 83 1.32 -6.79 1.42
N PRO A 84 2.61 -6.50 1.10
CA PRO A 84 3.75 -7.06 1.85
C PRO A 84 3.76 -6.71 3.34
N ASN A 85 3.23 -5.55 3.71
CA ASN A 85 3.00 -5.15 5.12
C ASN A 85 1.86 -5.90 5.84
N VAL A 86 1.04 -6.69 5.13
CA VAL A 86 -0.05 -7.51 5.67
C VAL A 86 0.44 -8.96 5.72
N SER A 87 0.51 -9.52 6.91
CA SER A 87 0.91 -10.91 7.15
C SER A 87 -0.25 -11.89 7.01
N GLY A 88 -1.46 -11.41 7.27
CA GLY A 88 -2.69 -12.13 7.04
C GLY A 88 -3.90 -11.23 6.97
N SER A 89 -4.91 -11.66 6.22
CA SER A 89 -6.11 -10.89 5.93
C SER A 89 -7.36 -11.76 6.09
N LEU A 90 -8.39 -11.26 6.77
CA LEU A 90 -9.73 -11.82 6.75
C LEU A 90 -10.62 -10.96 5.85
N ILE A 91 -11.08 -11.51 4.72
CA ILE A 91 -12.03 -10.86 3.82
C ILE A 91 -13.44 -11.25 4.23
N VAL A 92 -14.25 -10.27 4.59
CA VAL A 92 -15.61 -10.42 5.09
C VAL A 92 -16.58 -9.93 4.03
N SER A 93 -17.65 -10.68 3.79
CA SER A 93 -18.64 -10.42 2.75
C SER A 93 -20.03 -10.85 3.21
N PHE A 94 -21.08 -10.32 2.61
CA PHE A 94 -22.41 -10.88 2.82
C PHE A 94 -22.53 -12.26 2.16
N GLU A 95 -22.35 -12.32 0.84
CA GLU A 95 -22.31 -13.54 0.02
C GLU A 95 -20.87 -14.05 -0.21
N PRO A 96 -20.64 -15.37 -0.26
CA PRO A 96 -19.30 -15.93 -0.36
C PRO A 96 -18.58 -15.65 -1.69
N GLU A 97 -19.31 -15.42 -2.78
CA GLU A 97 -18.79 -15.29 -4.13
C GLU A 97 -17.82 -14.12 -4.26
N ILE A 98 -18.16 -12.95 -3.69
CA ILE A 98 -17.30 -11.76 -3.81
C ILE A 98 -16.01 -11.92 -3.02
N ALA A 99 -16.06 -12.48 -1.81
CA ALA A 99 -14.87 -12.74 -1.02
C ALA A 99 -13.95 -13.76 -1.71
N TYR A 100 -14.51 -14.78 -2.37
CA TYR A 100 -13.75 -15.73 -3.16
C TYR A 100 -13.09 -15.06 -4.38
N ARG A 101 -13.80 -14.19 -5.09
CA ARG A 101 -13.24 -13.45 -6.24
C ARG A 101 -12.06 -12.57 -5.84
N ILE A 102 -12.09 -11.97 -4.66
CA ILE A 102 -10.97 -11.19 -4.12
C ILE A 102 -9.84 -12.14 -3.69
N SER A 103 -10.13 -13.15 -2.87
CA SER A 103 -9.09 -14.04 -2.30
C SER A 103 -8.35 -14.84 -3.37
N SER A 104 -9.03 -15.27 -4.44
CA SER A 104 -8.41 -15.96 -5.57
C SER A 104 -7.45 -15.10 -6.40
N ARG A 105 -7.54 -13.77 -6.29
CA ARG A 105 -6.63 -12.81 -6.94
C ARG A 105 -5.47 -12.38 -6.04
N VAL A 106 -5.49 -12.75 -4.76
CA VAL A 106 -4.37 -12.47 -3.85
C VAL A 106 -3.16 -13.29 -4.32
N PRO A 107 -1.98 -12.69 -4.56
CA PRO A 107 -0.84 -13.45 -5.04
C PRO A 107 -0.43 -14.53 -4.04
N ALA A 108 -0.12 -15.71 -4.56
CA ALA A 108 0.42 -16.80 -3.76
C ALA A 108 1.68 -16.33 -3.00
N GLY A 109 1.75 -16.62 -1.70
CA GLY A 109 2.87 -16.28 -0.84
C GLY A 109 2.88 -14.86 -0.23
N SER A 110 1.85 -14.04 -0.48
CA SER A 110 1.72 -12.67 0.06
C SER A 110 1.53 -12.59 1.58
N GLY A 111 0.98 -13.65 2.17
CA GLY A 111 0.40 -13.68 3.51
C GLY A 111 -0.78 -14.65 3.53
N LYS A 112 -1.30 -14.96 4.72
CA LYS A 112 -2.44 -15.89 4.83
C LYS A 112 -3.76 -15.15 4.65
N THR A 113 -4.54 -15.56 3.67
CA THR A 113 -5.87 -14.98 3.42
C THR A 113 -6.97 -15.97 3.80
N ALA A 114 -7.93 -15.50 4.58
CA ALA A 114 -9.14 -16.22 4.93
C ALA A 114 -10.37 -15.43 4.46
N THR A 115 -11.49 -16.12 4.27
CA THR A 115 -12.77 -15.53 3.87
C THR A 115 -13.86 -15.86 4.88
N LEU A 116 -14.81 -14.96 5.07
CA LEU A 116 -16.00 -15.16 5.90
C LEU A 116 -17.22 -14.54 5.21
N SER A 117 -18.28 -15.35 5.05
CA SER A 117 -19.58 -14.90 4.56
C SER A 117 -20.57 -14.80 5.73
N LEU A 118 -21.30 -13.68 5.82
CA LEU A 118 -22.39 -13.54 6.78
C LEU A 118 -23.52 -14.53 6.50
N LEU A 119 -23.84 -14.77 5.22
CA LEU A 119 -24.88 -15.70 4.80
C LEU A 119 -24.53 -17.13 5.22
N GLN A 120 -23.32 -17.59 4.95
CA GLN A 120 -22.87 -18.94 5.32
C GLN A 120 -22.71 -19.12 6.83
N ALA A 121 -22.31 -18.06 7.55
CA ALA A 121 -22.20 -18.09 9.00
C ALA A 121 -23.57 -18.13 9.71
N GLY A 122 -24.67 -17.88 9.01
CA GLY A 122 -26.02 -17.87 9.59
C GLY A 122 -26.33 -16.61 10.40
N GLY A 123 -25.71 -15.48 10.07
CA GLY A 123 -25.99 -14.18 10.68
C GLY A 123 -24.83 -13.55 11.45
N PHE A 124 -25.05 -12.31 11.90
CA PHE A 124 -23.99 -11.43 12.40
C PHE A 124 -23.26 -11.96 13.63
N THR A 125 -23.98 -12.49 14.63
CA THR A 125 -23.37 -12.99 15.87
C THR A 125 -22.45 -14.18 15.62
N SER A 126 -22.93 -15.16 14.85
CA SER A 126 -22.16 -16.34 14.45
C SER A 126 -20.94 -15.96 13.61
N ALA A 127 -21.11 -15.03 12.66
CA ALA A 127 -20.04 -14.51 11.83
C ALA A 127 -18.97 -13.80 12.68
N ARG A 128 -19.37 -12.97 13.64
CA ARG A 128 -18.46 -12.28 14.57
C ARG A 128 -17.64 -13.29 15.38
N MET A 129 -18.26 -14.30 15.97
CA MET A 129 -17.54 -15.33 16.74
C MET A 129 -16.53 -16.10 15.87
N ALA A 130 -16.93 -16.53 14.68
CA ALA A 130 -16.05 -17.22 13.73
C ALA A 130 -14.90 -16.32 13.27
N GLY A 131 -15.20 -15.06 12.91
CA GLY A 131 -14.23 -14.06 12.48
C GLY A 131 -13.19 -13.73 13.55
N GLN A 132 -13.61 -13.60 14.81
CA GLN A 132 -12.71 -13.39 15.94
C GLN A 132 -11.70 -14.55 16.06
N GLY A 133 -12.17 -15.80 16.00
CA GLY A 133 -11.29 -16.97 16.08
C GLY A 133 -10.31 -17.08 14.91
N ILE A 134 -10.70 -16.63 13.71
CA ILE A 134 -9.79 -16.55 12.55
C ILE A 134 -8.75 -15.45 12.77
N LEU A 135 -9.18 -14.24 13.14
CA LEU A 135 -8.28 -13.11 13.34
C LEU A 135 -7.28 -13.34 14.47
N PHE A 136 -7.71 -13.97 15.57
CA PHE A 136 -6.80 -14.30 16.66
C PHE A 136 -5.68 -15.24 16.23
N ARG A 137 -6.00 -16.27 15.43
CA ARG A 137 -5.00 -17.18 14.85
C ARG A 137 -4.04 -16.46 13.91
N LEU A 138 -4.55 -15.62 13.00
CA LEU A 138 -3.72 -14.83 12.11
C LEU A 138 -2.80 -13.87 12.89
N TRP A 139 -3.33 -13.28 13.96
CA TRP A 139 -2.58 -12.37 14.83
C TRP A 139 -1.45 -13.09 15.58
N GLU A 140 -1.72 -14.26 16.16
CA GLU A 140 -0.72 -15.06 16.86
C GLU A 140 0.44 -15.44 15.93
N GLU A 141 0.11 -15.91 14.72
CA GLU A 141 1.11 -16.24 13.71
C GLU A 141 1.91 -15.01 13.26
N ALA A 142 1.28 -13.85 13.14
CA ALA A 142 1.96 -12.60 12.82
C ALA A 142 2.95 -12.19 13.92
N GLN A 143 2.61 -12.36 15.20
CA GLN A 143 3.51 -12.05 16.32
C GLN A 143 4.71 -13.00 16.39
N ALA A 144 4.55 -14.26 15.96
CA ALA A 144 5.63 -15.24 15.92
C ALA A 144 6.70 -14.94 14.85
N GLN A 145 6.40 -14.11 13.85
CA GLN A 145 7.32 -13.78 12.77
C GLN A 145 8.42 -12.83 13.24
N LYS A 146 9.68 -13.16 12.89
CA LYS A 146 10.85 -12.34 13.21
C LYS A 146 11.31 -11.53 12.00
N ARG A 147 11.73 -10.29 12.25
CA ARG A 147 12.34 -9.44 11.22
C ARG A 147 13.66 -10.05 10.77
N LYS A 148 13.89 -10.05 9.45
CA LYS A 148 15.11 -10.50 8.78
C LYS A 148 15.80 -9.32 8.11
N PRO A 149 17.14 -9.34 7.98
CA PRO A 149 17.86 -8.28 7.29
C PRO A 149 17.51 -8.26 5.79
N PHE A 150 17.44 -7.08 5.20
CA PHE A 150 17.22 -6.88 3.77
C PHE A 150 17.99 -5.68 3.22
N SER A 151 18.11 -5.61 1.90
CA SER A 151 18.84 -4.55 1.19
C SER A 151 17.88 -3.48 0.68
N ILE A 152 18.35 -2.24 0.51
CA ILE A 152 17.48 -1.18 -0.01
C ILE A 152 16.90 -1.51 -1.39
N GLY A 153 17.64 -2.28 -2.19
CA GLY A 153 17.18 -2.76 -3.49
C GLY A 153 15.93 -3.65 -3.43
N ASP A 154 15.60 -4.22 -2.26
CA ASP A 154 14.38 -5.02 -2.09
C ASP A 154 13.11 -4.17 -1.94
N LEU A 155 13.25 -2.85 -1.74
CA LEU A 155 12.11 -1.95 -1.53
C LEU A 155 11.40 -1.60 -2.83
N LEU A 156 10.08 -1.50 -2.71
CA LEU A 156 9.19 -0.84 -3.66
C LEU A 156 8.54 0.34 -2.92
N ILE A 157 8.69 1.54 -3.47
CA ILE A 157 8.31 2.79 -2.82
C ILE A 157 7.30 3.54 -3.68
N GLY A 158 6.24 4.04 -3.04
CA GLY A 158 5.26 4.89 -3.68
C GLY A 158 5.50 6.36 -3.41
N LEU A 159 5.36 7.19 -4.45
CA LEU A 159 5.56 8.64 -4.42
C LEU A 159 4.27 9.33 -4.86
N GLU A 160 3.73 10.15 -3.96
CA GLU A 160 2.48 10.91 -4.15
C GLU A 160 2.65 12.36 -3.70
N CYS A 161 1.91 13.27 -4.34
CA CYS A 161 1.69 14.62 -3.88
C CYS A 161 0.28 14.75 -3.29
N GLU A 162 0.14 15.59 -2.26
CA GLU A 162 -1.18 16.02 -1.80
C GLU A 162 -1.11 17.50 -1.42
N GLY A 163 -2.11 18.26 -1.88
CA GLY A 163 -2.27 19.66 -1.49
C GLY A 163 -1.20 20.57 -2.08
N SER A 164 -0.93 20.44 -3.38
CA SER A 164 0.09 21.20 -4.11
C SER A 164 0.00 22.71 -3.83
N ASP A 165 1.01 23.25 -3.18
CA ASP A 165 1.19 24.67 -2.88
C ASP A 165 2.59 25.13 -3.30
N THR A 166 2.79 26.43 -3.51
CA THR A 166 4.02 26.98 -4.12
C THR A 166 5.35 26.49 -3.50
N PRO A 167 5.47 26.30 -2.16
CA PRO A 167 6.70 25.75 -1.56
C PRO A 167 6.99 24.30 -1.94
N SER A 168 5.94 23.51 -2.22
CA SER A 168 6.05 22.09 -2.56
C SER A 168 6.83 21.89 -3.85
N GLY A 169 6.49 22.64 -4.90
CA GLY A 169 7.21 22.61 -6.18
C GLY A 169 8.64 23.18 -6.16
N MET A 170 8.98 24.01 -5.16
CA MET A 170 10.32 24.61 -5.05
C MET A 170 11.29 23.80 -4.20
N VAL A 171 10.79 23.05 -3.20
CA VAL A 171 11.63 22.44 -2.16
C VAL A 171 11.36 20.95 -2.02
N ALA A 172 10.09 20.57 -1.91
CA ALA A 172 9.73 19.20 -1.56
C ALA A 172 9.78 18.27 -2.79
N ASP A 173 9.30 18.72 -3.94
CA ASP A 173 9.38 17.95 -5.19
C ASP A 173 10.85 17.69 -5.60
N PRO A 174 11.78 18.68 -5.63
CA PRO A 174 13.18 18.41 -5.93
C PRO A 174 13.89 17.53 -4.88
N ALA A 175 13.44 17.55 -3.62
CA ALA A 175 13.98 16.68 -2.59
C ALA A 175 13.56 15.22 -2.80
N ILE A 176 12.29 15.02 -3.18
CA ILE A 176 11.73 13.69 -3.49
C ILE A 176 12.28 13.15 -4.80
N ASP A 177 12.45 14.01 -5.80
CA ASP A 177 13.19 13.73 -7.04
C ASP A 177 14.53 13.07 -6.71
N LEU A 178 15.42 13.82 -6.03
CA LEU A 178 16.75 13.36 -5.65
C LEU A 178 16.72 12.10 -4.78
N PHE A 179 15.68 11.93 -3.98
CA PHE A 179 15.49 10.74 -3.17
C PHE A 179 15.10 9.51 -4.00
N SER A 180 14.11 9.64 -4.90
CA SER A 180 13.66 8.62 -5.85
C SER A 180 14.83 8.12 -6.69
N ASP A 181 15.54 9.09 -7.27
CA ASP A 181 16.76 8.97 -8.00
C ASP A 181 17.80 8.08 -7.29
N ARG A 182 18.09 8.40 -6.02
CA ARG A 182 19.07 7.66 -5.22
C ARG A 182 18.61 6.25 -4.85
N LEU A 183 17.31 6.02 -4.72
CA LEU A 183 16.76 4.70 -4.43
C LEU A 183 16.85 3.80 -5.65
N VAL A 184 16.48 4.31 -6.81
CA VAL A 184 16.57 3.60 -8.08
C VAL A 184 18.02 3.24 -8.40
N ASP A 185 18.96 4.17 -8.20
CA ASP A 185 20.40 3.89 -8.35
C ASP A 185 20.92 2.81 -7.38
N ALA A 186 20.29 2.70 -6.21
CA ALA A 186 20.59 1.67 -5.22
C ALA A 186 19.87 0.33 -5.50
N GLY A 187 19.17 0.21 -6.64
CA GLY A 187 18.51 -1.00 -7.11
C GLY A 187 17.08 -1.19 -6.60
N ALA A 188 16.49 -0.18 -5.95
CA ALA A 188 15.10 -0.23 -5.51
C ALA A 188 14.13 0.03 -6.67
N SER A 189 12.84 -0.12 -6.42
CA SER A 189 11.78 0.30 -7.34
C SER A 189 11.01 1.48 -6.77
N ALA A 190 10.61 2.40 -7.65
CA ALA A 190 9.75 3.53 -7.31
C ALA A 190 8.56 3.59 -8.27
N ILE A 191 7.38 3.91 -7.74
CA ILE A 191 6.16 4.18 -8.51
C ILE A 191 5.71 5.61 -8.17
N PHE A 192 5.31 6.36 -9.18
CA PHE A 192 4.62 7.65 -9.03
C PHE A 192 3.33 7.64 -9.86
N SER A 193 2.26 8.30 -9.40
CA SER A 193 0.98 8.28 -10.12
C SER A 193 0.14 9.56 -9.98
N GLU A 194 0.27 10.52 -10.89
CA GLU A 194 -0.57 11.74 -10.89
C GLU A 194 -0.79 12.28 -12.32
N PRO A 195 -1.49 11.53 -13.21
CA PRO A 195 -1.66 11.89 -14.63
C PRO A 195 -2.26 13.28 -14.83
N LEU A 196 -3.24 13.70 -14.02
CA LEU A 196 -3.87 15.02 -14.16
C LEU A 196 -2.93 16.16 -13.78
N GLU A 197 -2.10 15.99 -12.75
CA GLU A 197 -1.11 16.99 -12.38
C GLU A 197 0.03 17.07 -13.41
N CYS A 198 0.32 15.98 -14.13
CA CYS A 198 1.26 15.96 -15.24
C CYS A 198 0.75 16.67 -16.51
N ILE A 199 -0.55 16.97 -16.64
CA ILE A 199 -1.14 17.59 -17.84
C ILE A 199 -1.29 19.11 -17.72
N GLU A 200 -1.55 19.65 -16.52
CA GLU A 200 -1.73 21.11 -16.32
C GLU A 200 -0.43 21.86 -16.03
N GLY A 201 -0.41 23.20 -16.04
CA GLY A 201 0.78 24.05 -15.80
C GLY A 201 1.49 23.89 -14.44
N LYS A 202 1.02 22.97 -13.59
CA LYS A 202 1.67 22.46 -12.36
C LYS A 202 2.62 21.26 -12.63
N SER A 203 2.63 20.78 -13.87
CA SER A 203 3.28 19.56 -14.36
C SER A 203 4.79 19.51 -14.18
N MET A 204 5.50 20.64 -14.16
CA MET A 204 6.95 20.60 -13.97
C MET A 204 7.37 20.08 -12.58
N GLY A 205 6.68 20.48 -11.50
CA GLY A 205 6.94 19.96 -10.14
C GLY A 205 6.45 18.52 -9.99
N ALA A 206 5.24 18.25 -10.50
CA ALA A 206 4.64 16.92 -10.47
C ALA A 206 5.39 15.88 -11.33
N VAL A 207 6.08 16.27 -12.40
CA VAL A 207 6.98 15.37 -13.15
C VAL A 207 8.35 15.29 -12.47
N SER A 208 8.84 16.38 -11.86
CA SER A 208 10.14 16.39 -11.14
C SER A 208 10.20 15.31 -10.06
N LYS A 209 9.12 15.06 -9.31
CA LYS A 209 9.10 14.01 -8.27
C LYS A 209 9.45 12.59 -8.77
N SER A 210 9.27 12.33 -10.07
CA SER A 210 9.56 11.02 -10.64
C SER A 210 11.06 10.70 -10.62
N GLY A 211 11.91 11.71 -10.54
CA GLY A 211 13.33 11.51 -10.77
C GLY A 211 13.80 12.11 -12.09
N THR A 212 15.07 11.91 -12.36
CA THR A 212 15.69 12.06 -13.68
C THR A 212 15.97 10.70 -14.35
N ARG A 213 15.61 9.59 -13.69
CA ARG A 213 15.87 8.22 -14.18
C ARG A 213 14.89 7.85 -15.31
N PRO A 214 15.31 7.02 -16.28
CA PRO A 214 14.39 6.55 -17.32
C PRO A 214 13.26 5.72 -16.72
N ILE A 215 12.02 6.06 -17.10
CA ILE A 215 10.83 5.28 -16.78
C ILE A 215 10.94 3.92 -17.49
N GLN A 216 10.86 2.84 -16.72
CA GLN A 216 10.99 1.47 -17.21
C GLN A 216 9.68 0.87 -17.72
N GLY A 217 8.54 1.47 -17.35
CA GLY A 217 7.23 1.04 -17.82
C GLY A 217 6.08 1.88 -17.25
N VAL A 218 4.92 1.75 -17.90
CA VAL A 218 3.65 2.30 -17.44
C VAL A 218 2.82 1.14 -16.89
N LEU A 219 2.28 1.32 -15.68
CA LEU A 219 1.46 0.36 -14.97
C LEU A 219 0.00 0.78 -15.05
N ALA A 220 -0.90 -0.18 -15.24
CA ALA A 220 -2.31 0.02 -14.97
C ALA A 220 -2.56 0.11 -13.45
N TYR A 221 -3.68 0.71 -13.05
CA TYR A 221 -4.06 0.87 -11.65
C TYR A 221 -4.10 -0.47 -10.88
N GLY A 222 -3.14 -0.69 -9.97
CA GLY A 222 -2.99 -1.94 -9.20
C GLY A 222 -2.15 -3.02 -9.86
N GLU A 223 -1.59 -2.74 -11.02
CA GLU A 223 -0.59 -3.59 -11.65
C GLU A 223 0.72 -3.54 -10.87
N ARG A 224 1.38 -4.69 -10.80
CA ARG A 224 2.67 -4.82 -10.14
C ARG A 224 3.80 -4.57 -11.15
N PRO A 225 4.86 -3.81 -10.78
CA PRO A 225 6.03 -3.68 -11.63
C PRO A 225 6.71 -5.03 -11.88
N ALA A 226 7.05 -5.29 -13.14
CA ALA A 226 7.72 -6.51 -13.58
C ALA A 226 9.19 -6.58 -13.15
N GLY A 227 9.79 -5.47 -12.74
CA GLY A 227 11.22 -5.38 -12.43
C GLY A 227 11.62 -4.21 -11.53
N LYS A 228 12.92 -3.91 -11.54
CA LYS A 228 13.52 -2.80 -10.80
C LYS A 228 13.54 -1.54 -11.63
N GLY A 229 13.50 -0.39 -10.96
CA GLY A 229 13.55 0.92 -11.59
C GLY A 229 12.33 1.79 -11.30
N LEU A 230 12.19 2.84 -12.10
CA LEU A 230 11.14 3.83 -12.00
C LEU A 230 9.95 3.45 -12.88
N TYR A 231 8.74 3.49 -12.34
CA TYR A 231 7.50 3.19 -13.06
C TYR A 231 6.50 4.34 -12.89
N PHE A 232 5.77 4.63 -13.96
CA PHE A 232 4.60 5.50 -13.89
C PHE A 232 3.36 4.62 -13.74
N MET A 233 2.45 4.94 -12.84
CA MET A 233 1.14 4.29 -12.83
C MET A 233 0.06 5.25 -13.28
N ASP A 234 -0.76 4.78 -14.22
CA ASP A 234 -1.96 5.50 -14.64
C ASP A 234 -3.06 5.28 -13.58
N ALA A 235 -3.25 6.29 -12.74
CA ALA A 235 -4.12 6.27 -11.57
C ALA A 235 -4.87 7.61 -11.44
N PRO A 236 -6.12 7.64 -10.94
CA PRO A 236 -6.80 8.90 -10.66
C PRO A 236 -6.06 9.72 -9.60
N ALA A 237 -5.92 11.04 -9.82
CA ALA A 237 -5.21 11.98 -8.96
C ALA A 237 -5.97 12.37 -7.66
N ALA A 238 -7.02 11.63 -7.29
CA ALA A 238 -7.89 12.02 -6.19
C ALA A 238 -7.29 11.64 -4.82
N ALA A 239 -6.43 12.51 -4.28
CA ALA A 239 -5.93 12.43 -2.90
C ALA A 239 -7.04 12.46 -1.82
N VAL A 240 -8.28 12.84 -2.17
CA VAL A 240 -9.37 13.04 -1.19
C VAL A 240 -9.99 11.73 -0.69
N GLU A 241 -9.83 10.60 -1.39
CA GLU A 241 -10.21 9.27 -0.86
C GLU A 241 -9.10 8.63 0.01
N ASN A 242 -7.94 9.31 0.16
CA ASN A 242 -6.73 8.82 0.82
C ASN A 242 -6.50 9.33 2.26
N LEU A 243 -7.43 10.08 2.88
CA LEU A 243 -7.21 10.77 4.16
C LEU A 243 -7.67 10.01 5.43
N GLY A 244 -7.86 8.70 5.36
CA GLY A 244 -7.99 7.87 6.57
C GLY A 244 -6.62 7.56 7.21
N PRO A 245 -6.55 7.13 8.48
CA PRO A 245 -5.33 6.62 9.14
C PRO A 245 -4.72 5.35 8.49
N LEU A 246 -5.13 5.06 7.26
CA LEU A 246 -4.84 3.95 6.39
C LEU A 246 -4.17 4.50 5.13
N THR A 247 -2.85 4.61 5.14
CA THR A 247 -2.02 4.81 3.93
C THR A 247 -2.04 3.56 3.02
N ILE A 248 -3.18 2.86 2.98
CA ILE A 248 -3.43 1.58 2.32
C ILE A 248 -4.59 1.71 1.34
N THR A 249 -5.32 2.83 1.27
CA THR A 249 -6.54 2.93 0.45
C THR A 249 -6.36 3.69 -0.86
N THR A 250 -5.36 3.33 -1.67
CA THR A 250 -5.49 3.38 -3.13
C THR A 250 -4.56 2.34 -3.75
N VAL A 251 -5.10 1.69 -4.78
CA VAL A 251 -4.61 0.54 -5.55
C VAL A 251 -3.24 0.69 -6.19
N PRO A 252 -2.75 1.90 -6.54
CA PRO A 252 -1.40 1.99 -7.10
C PRO A 252 -0.33 1.50 -6.15
N TRP A 253 -0.73 1.36 -4.89
CA TRP A 253 0.16 1.26 -3.78
C TRP A 253 -0.03 0.00 -2.94
N ALA A 254 -0.88 -0.91 -3.40
CA ALA A 254 -1.07 -2.25 -2.86
C ALA A 254 0.22 -3.08 -2.70
N TRP A 255 1.32 -2.61 -3.30
CA TRP A 255 2.59 -3.31 -3.38
C TRP A 255 3.75 -2.58 -2.67
N CYS A 256 3.56 -1.32 -2.23
CA CYS A 256 4.65 -0.48 -1.73
C CYS A 256 4.96 -0.70 -0.24
N ALA A 257 6.21 -0.99 0.09
CA ALA A 257 6.59 -1.17 1.48
C ALA A 257 6.60 0.16 2.26
N ILE A 258 7.02 1.27 1.62
CA ILE A 258 7.17 2.61 2.22
C ILE A 258 6.47 3.65 1.36
N PHE A 259 5.87 4.63 2.04
CA PHE A 259 5.20 5.79 1.48
C PHE A 259 5.83 7.08 2.00
N ILE A 260 5.98 8.07 1.13
CA ILE A 260 6.44 9.41 1.51
C ILE A 260 5.38 10.41 1.07
N PHE A 261 4.75 11.06 2.06
CA PHE A 261 3.92 12.24 1.83
C PHE A 261 4.79 13.50 1.88
N LEU A 262 4.62 14.38 0.89
CA LEU A 262 5.29 15.67 0.82
C LEU A 262 5.13 16.52 2.09
N GLN A 263 3.92 16.58 2.67
CA GLN A 263 3.66 17.38 3.87
C GLN A 263 4.41 16.89 5.12
N ALA A 264 4.68 15.59 5.22
CA ALA A 264 5.48 15.03 6.33
C ALA A 264 6.95 15.48 6.24
N LEU A 265 7.48 15.65 5.02
CA LEU A 265 8.84 16.17 4.82
C LEU A 265 8.93 17.67 5.17
N ILE A 266 7.91 18.46 4.81
CA ILE A 266 7.83 19.89 5.13
C ILE A 266 7.75 20.11 6.65
N ALA A 267 7.02 19.26 7.39
CA ALA A 267 6.96 19.32 8.85
C ALA A 267 8.31 18.97 9.52
N VAL A 268 9.05 18.00 8.98
CA VAL A 268 10.41 17.68 9.43
C VAL A 268 11.37 18.84 9.11
N CYS A 269 11.28 19.44 7.92
CA CYS A 269 12.09 20.60 7.56
C CYS A 269 11.78 21.85 8.40
N ARG A 270 10.53 22.05 8.84
CA ARG A 270 10.16 23.14 9.77
C ARG A 270 10.76 22.96 11.17
N ASN A 271 10.90 21.72 11.65
CA ASN A 271 11.47 21.43 12.97
C ASN A 271 13.01 21.35 13.00
N VAL A 272 13.67 21.23 11.84
CA VAL A 272 15.15 21.26 11.76
C VAL A 272 15.69 22.70 11.75
N GLY A 273 14.79 23.70 11.72
CA GLY A 273 15.11 25.13 11.81
C GLY A 273 14.87 25.79 13.16
N GLN A 274 14.62 25.03 14.24
CA GLN A 274 14.58 25.53 15.63
C GLN A 274 15.71 24.93 16.46
#